data_AF-A0A2U2BHJ2-F1
#
_entry.id   AF-A0A2U2BHJ2-F1
#
_cell.length_a   1.000
_cell.length_b   1.000
_cell.length_c   1.000
_cell.angle_alpha   90.00
_cell.angle_beta   90.00
_cell.angle_gamma   90.00
#
_symmetry.space_group_name_H-M   'P 1'
#
loop_
_entity.id
_entity.type
_entity.pdbx_description
1 polymer ?
#
loop_
_entity_poly.entity_id
_entity_poly.type
_entity_poly.pdbx_seq_one_letter_code
_entity_poly.pdbx_strand_id
1 'polypeptide(L)'
;MIEKCLCGQGKLTTSSHGIHAKDEELLYMAAITAWQPGKNEDVEHGFAIATVASAGGTVDIHDRRPVVLTPEAAPERTSSDTNVESALELLSSPRSESAFKWYPLTRQMSNVKYQAPNTNHPTAI
;
A
#
# COMPACT_ATOMS: atom_id res chain seq x y z
N MET A 1 -30.51 -3.75 -9.87
CA MET A 1 -30.72 -2.71 -8.85
C MET A 1 -29.36 -2.15 -8.51
N ILE A 2 -29.04 -0.99 -9.10
CA ILE A 2 -27.76 -0.31 -8.98
C ILE A 2 -28.04 0.88 -8.06
N GLU A 3 -27.64 0.80 -6.79
CA GLU A 3 -27.74 1.94 -5.89
C GLU A 3 -26.62 2.94 -6.21
N LYS A 4 -27.03 3.96 -6.95
CA LYS A 4 -26.64 5.37 -6.87
C LYS A 4 -25.34 5.65 -6.11
N CYS A 5 -24.28 5.84 -6.90
CA CYS A 5 -23.24 6.82 -6.58
C CYS A 5 -23.93 8.19 -6.38
N LEU A 6 -24.17 8.57 -5.13
CA LEU A 6 -24.57 9.92 -4.76
C LEU A 6 -23.35 10.84 -4.92
N CYS A 7 -23.05 11.20 -6.17
CA CYS A 7 -22.28 12.40 -6.46
C CYS A 7 -23.18 13.61 -6.18
N GLY A 8 -23.36 13.90 -4.89
CA GLY A 8 -24.04 15.08 -4.38
C GLY A 8 -23.15 16.30 -4.56
N GLN A 9 -23.75 17.39 -5.02
CA GLN A 9 -23.19 18.73 -5.12
C GLN A 9 -22.55 19.17 -3.78
N GLY A 10 -21.25 18.96 -3.66
CA GLY A 10 -20.43 19.29 -2.50
C GLY A 10 -18.97 19.06 -2.87
N LYS A 11 -18.07 19.90 -2.38
CA LYS A 11 -16.62 19.73 -2.63
C LYS A 11 -16.23 18.32 -2.19
N LEU A 12 -15.79 17.46 -3.11
CA LEU A 12 -15.28 16.13 -2.78
C LEU A 12 -14.17 16.30 -1.74
N THR A 13 -14.46 15.97 -0.49
CA THR A 13 -13.47 15.98 0.58
C THR A 13 -12.82 14.62 0.59
N THR A 14 -11.53 14.55 0.27
CA THR A 14 -10.74 13.34 0.45
C THR A 14 -10.68 12.97 1.93
N SER A 15 -11.05 11.74 2.25
CA SER A 15 -10.96 11.15 3.60
C SER A 15 -9.71 10.27 3.69
N SER A 16 -8.91 10.46 4.75
CA SER A 16 -7.74 9.64 5.01
C SER A 16 -8.14 8.31 5.65
N HIS A 17 -7.55 7.21 5.19
CA HIS A 17 -7.75 5.88 5.76
C HIS A 17 -6.39 5.25 6.10
N GLY A 18 -6.33 4.57 7.25
CA GLY A 18 -5.21 3.70 7.60
C GLY A 18 -5.51 2.29 7.09
N ILE A 19 -4.50 1.59 6.57
CA ILE A 19 -4.62 0.20 6.08
C ILE A 19 -3.60 -0.65 6.82
N HIS A 20 -4.06 -1.76 7.40
CA HIS A 20 -3.25 -2.69 8.18
C HIS A 20 -3.50 -4.13 7.75
N ALA A 21 -2.51 -4.99 7.95
CA ALA A 21 -2.72 -6.42 7.86
C ALA A 21 -3.65 -6.87 9.01
N LYS A 22 -4.55 -7.82 8.75
CA LYS A 22 -5.46 -8.36 9.76
C LYS A 22 -4.74 -9.21 10.81
N ASP A 23 -3.63 -9.82 10.41
CA ASP A 23 -2.76 -10.61 11.27
C ASP A 23 -1.74 -9.75 12.06
N GLU A 24 -1.81 -8.42 11.94
CA GLU A 24 -0.89 -7.46 12.58
C GLU A 24 0.58 -7.60 12.15
N GLU A 25 0.87 -8.42 11.14
CA GLU A 25 2.20 -8.57 10.57
C GLU A 25 2.57 -7.37 9.69
N LEU A 26 3.88 -7.24 9.39
CA LEU A 26 4.39 -6.18 8.53
C LEU A 26 3.85 -6.28 7.09
N LEU A 27 3.72 -5.12 6.45
CA LEU A 27 3.38 -5.01 5.03
C LEU A 27 4.67 -4.99 4.18
N TYR A 28 5.01 -6.13 3.58
CA TYR A 28 6.15 -6.24 2.65
C TYR A 28 5.78 -5.69 1.26
N MET A 29 5.89 -4.39 1.06
CA MET A 29 5.57 -3.74 -0.23
C MET A 29 6.69 -3.92 -1.24
N ALA A 30 6.37 -4.46 -2.42
CA ALA A 30 7.34 -4.59 -3.49
C ALA A 30 7.69 -3.23 -4.11
N ALA A 31 8.98 -2.99 -4.33
CA ALA A 31 9.51 -1.75 -4.90
C ALA A 31 10.69 -1.98 -5.85
N ILE A 32 10.78 -1.21 -6.93
CA ILE A 32 11.92 -1.23 -7.86
C ILE A 32 12.85 -0.06 -7.56
N THR A 33 14.16 -0.27 -7.68
CA THR A 33 15.18 0.78 -7.53
C THR A 33 16.25 0.59 -8.60
N ALA A 34 16.89 1.70 -9.00
CA ALA A 34 18.06 1.68 -9.87
C ALA A 34 19.37 1.51 -9.06
N TRP A 35 19.32 1.59 -7.73
CA TRP A 35 20.47 1.29 -6.87
C TRP A 35 20.87 -0.19 -6.98
N GLN A 36 22.18 -0.46 -6.92
CA GLN A 36 22.74 -1.82 -7.04
C GLN A 36 23.57 -2.19 -5.80
N PRO A 37 23.55 -3.46 -5.35
CA PRO A 37 24.37 -3.93 -4.24
C PRO A 37 25.85 -3.55 -4.40
N GLY A 38 26.44 -3.00 -3.35
CA GLY A 38 27.85 -2.56 -3.33
C GLY A 38 28.09 -1.15 -3.88
N LYS A 39 27.05 -0.42 -4.31
CA LYS A 39 27.13 1.03 -4.57
C LYS A 39 26.95 1.83 -3.28
N ASN A 40 27.58 2.99 -3.21
CA ASN A 40 27.33 3.94 -2.13
C ASN A 40 25.88 4.39 -2.14
N GLU A 41 25.37 4.75 -0.96
CA GLU A 41 24.11 5.47 -0.87
C GLU A 41 24.29 6.86 -1.51
N ASP A 42 23.37 7.21 -2.40
CA ASP A 42 23.33 8.52 -3.02
C ASP A 42 21.87 8.99 -3.12
N VAL A 43 21.71 10.29 -3.38
CA VAL A 43 20.39 10.92 -3.52
C VAL A 43 19.81 10.77 -4.92
N GLU A 44 20.58 10.19 -5.86
CA GLU A 44 20.19 10.06 -7.27
C GLU A 44 19.31 8.82 -7.48
N HIS A 45 19.52 7.77 -6.69
CA HIS A 45 18.76 6.53 -6.77
C HIS A 45 17.64 6.47 -5.72
N GLY A 46 16.41 6.70 -6.18
CA GLY A 46 15.19 6.43 -5.40
C GLY A 46 14.65 5.02 -5.57
N PHE A 47 13.41 4.81 -5.13
CA PHE A 47 12.64 3.61 -5.44
C PHE A 47 11.19 3.95 -5.78
N ALA A 48 10.53 3.06 -6.52
CA ALA A 48 9.11 3.16 -6.84
C ALA A 48 8.38 1.92 -6.32
N ILE A 49 7.27 2.13 -5.61
CA ILE A 49 6.41 1.05 -5.10
C ILE A 49 5.57 0.50 -6.25
N ALA A 50 5.60 -0.82 -6.45
CA ALA A 50 4.75 -1.49 -7.43
C ALA A 50 3.29 -1.50 -6.97
N THR A 51 2.36 -1.27 -7.89
CA THR A 51 0.93 -1.21 -7.58
C THR A 51 0.12 -2.21 -8.40
N VAL A 52 -0.99 -2.66 -7.83
CA VAL A 52 -2.01 -3.50 -8.46
C VAL A 52 -3.39 -2.84 -8.29
N ALA A 53 -4.37 -3.24 -9.10
CA ALA A 53 -5.74 -2.80 -8.91
C ALA A 53 -6.25 -3.26 -7.54
N SER A 54 -7.01 -2.40 -6.87
CA SER A 54 -7.76 -2.81 -5.69
C SER A 54 -8.91 -3.73 -6.10
N ALA A 55 -9.27 -4.67 -5.22
CA ALA A 55 -10.47 -5.48 -5.34
C ALA A 55 -11.28 -5.48 -4.03
N GLY A 56 -12.50 -6.01 -4.07
CA GLY A 56 -13.39 -6.07 -2.90
C GLY A 56 -13.63 -4.69 -2.27
N GLY A 57 -13.75 -4.65 -0.93
CA GLY A 57 -14.05 -3.42 -0.18
C GLY A 57 -12.96 -2.34 -0.21
N THR A 58 -11.79 -2.62 -0.78
CA THR A 58 -10.73 -1.61 -0.96
C THR A 58 -11.05 -0.67 -2.13
N VAL A 59 -11.86 -1.11 -3.10
CA VAL A 59 -12.28 -0.29 -4.26
C VAL A 59 -13.08 0.94 -3.84
N ASP A 60 -13.84 0.82 -2.74
CA ASP A 60 -14.62 1.93 -2.19
C ASP A 60 -13.72 3.04 -1.58
N ILE A 61 -12.44 2.73 -1.31
CA ILE A 61 -11.45 3.66 -0.75
C ILE A 61 -10.56 4.25 -1.85
N HIS A 62 -9.98 3.37 -2.69
CA HIS A 62 -9.06 3.76 -3.75
C HIS A 62 -8.93 2.65 -4.80
N ASP A 63 -8.74 3.02 -6.07
CA ASP A 63 -8.70 2.10 -7.23
C ASP A 63 -7.40 1.28 -7.33
N ARG A 64 -6.32 1.78 -6.71
CA ARG A 64 -4.99 1.14 -6.68
C ARG A 64 -4.51 0.87 -5.25
N ARG A 65 -3.76 -0.22 -5.10
CA ARG A 65 -3.04 -0.57 -3.85
C ARG A 65 -1.60 -1.00 -4.13
N PRO A 66 -0.71 -0.96 -3.13
CA PRO A 66 0.62 -1.58 -3.24
C PRO A 66 0.53 -3.09 -3.47
N VAL A 67 1.48 -3.64 -4.22
CA VAL A 67 1.76 -5.08 -4.25
C VAL A 67 2.39 -5.45 -2.92
N VAL A 68 1.61 -6.07 -2.04
CA VAL A 68 2.08 -6.57 -0.74
C VAL A 68 2.37 -8.06 -0.86
N LEU A 69 3.62 -8.45 -0.60
CA LEU A 69 4.07 -9.84 -0.59
C LEU A 69 3.74 -10.52 0.74
N THR A 70 3.69 -11.86 0.74
CA THR A 70 3.67 -12.62 1.99
C THR A 70 5.06 -12.57 2.66
N PRO A 71 5.15 -12.79 3.99
CA PRO A 71 6.44 -12.87 4.68
C PRO A 71 7.39 -13.91 4.07
N GLU A 72 6.87 -15.01 3.53
CA GLU A 72 7.65 -16.08 2.90
C GLU A 72 8.21 -15.67 1.53
N ALA A 73 7.46 -14.87 0.76
CA ALA A 73 7.83 -14.41 -0.58
C ALA A 73 8.81 -13.21 -0.55
N ALA A 74 8.79 -12.41 0.50
CA ALA A 74 9.58 -11.19 0.59
C ALA A 74 11.11 -11.42 0.50
N PRO A 75 11.71 -12.42 1.19
CA PRO A 75 13.14 -12.72 1.11
C PRO A 75 13.57 -13.12 -0.30
N GLU A 76 12.81 -14.02 -0.95
CA GLU A 76 13.08 -14.45 -2.32
C GLU A 76 13.10 -13.25 -3.26
N ARG A 77 12.13 -12.35 -3.12
CA ARG A 77 12.06 -11.16 -3.96
C ARG A 77 13.29 -10.25 -3.83
N THR A 78 13.91 -10.20 -2.64
CA THR A 78 15.10 -9.37 -2.38
C THR A 78 16.43 -10.05 -2.73
N SER A 79 16.42 -11.34 -3.08
CA SER A 79 17.63 -12.08 -3.43
C SER A 79 18.22 -11.58 -4.75
N SER A 80 19.54 -11.43 -4.81
CA SER A 80 20.27 -11.12 -6.05
C SER A 80 20.21 -12.24 -7.07
N ASP A 81 19.90 -13.46 -6.64
CA ASP A 81 19.82 -14.65 -7.49
C ASP A 81 18.43 -14.82 -8.12
N THR A 82 17.45 -14.01 -7.69
CA THR A 82 16.10 -14.03 -8.25
C THR A 82 16.10 -13.36 -9.62
N ASN A 83 15.88 -14.18 -10.65
CA ASN A 83 15.78 -13.70 -12.03
C ASN A 83 14.48 -12.92 -12.26
N VAL A 84 14.38 -12.26 -13.41
CA VAL A 84 13.25 -11.39 -13.76
C VAL A 84 11.92 -12.16 -13.78
N GLU A 85 11.88 -13.37 -14.33
CA GLU A 85 10.64 -14.15 -14.44
C GLU A 85 10.14 -14.59 -13.06
N SER A 86 11.02 -15.08 -12.20
CA SER A 86 10.68 -15.42 -10.81
C SER A 86 10.21 -14.19 -10.04
N ALA A 87 10.87 -13.03 -10.22
CA ALA A 87 10.41 -11.78 -9.62
C ALA A 87 9.01 -11.38 -10.10
N LEU A 88 8.70 -11.54 -11.39
CA LEU A 88 7.37 -11.25 -11.94
C LEU A 88 6.31 -12.22 -11.40
N GLU A 89 6.64 -13.50 -11.20
CA GLU A 89 5.75 -14.48 -10.60
C GLU A 89 5.35 -14.09 -9.17
N LEU A 90 6.32 -13.67 -8.35
CA LEU A 90 6.07 -13.17 -6.99
C LEU A 90 5.15 -11.94 -6.99
N LEU A 91 5.33 -11.02 -7.94
CA LEU A 91 4.48 -9.83 -8.09
C LEU A 91 3.08 -10.15 -8.61
N SER A 92 2.91 -11.28 -9.31
CA SER A 92 1.63 -11.72 -9.87
C SER A 92 0.71 -12.36 -8.82
N SER A 93 1.24 -12.67 -7.63
CA SER A 93 0.50 -13.28 -6.51
C SER A 93 0.53 -12.39 -5.26
N PRO A 94 0.02 -11.14 -5.31
CA PRO A 94 -0.03 -10.27 -4.14
C PRO A 94 -0.94 -10.87 -3.06
N ARG A 95 -0.69 -10.52 -1.79
CA ARG A 95 -1.64 -10.82 -0.69
C ARG A 95 -3.04 -10.34 -1.05
N SER A 96 -4.03 -11.21 -0.80
CA SER A 96 -5.45 -10.95 -1.02
C SER A 96 -5.93 -9.73 -0.24
N GLU A 97 -6.90 -9.00 -0.80
CA GLU A 97 -7.57 -7.85 -0.16
C GLU A 97 -8.25 -8.24 1.15
N SER A 98 -8.71 -9.49 1.26
CA SER A 98 -9.31 -10.03 2.48
C SER A 98 -8.33 -10.10 3.64
N ALA A 99 -7.01 -10.00 3.40
CA ALA A 99 -5.97 -9.99 4.42
C ALA A 99 -5.79 -8.61 5.08
N PHE A 100 -6.45 -7.57 4.59
CA PHE A 100 -6.32 -6.21 5.12
C PHE A 100 -7.57 -5.73 5.83
N LYS A 101 -7.37 -4.83 6.79
CA LYS A 101 -8.40 -4.01 7.42
C LYS A 101 -8.07 -2.55 7.19
N TRP A 102 -9.11 -1.72 7.14
CA TRP A 102 -8.97 -0.28 7.00
C TRP A 102 -9.86 0.44 8.00
N TYR A 103 -9.49 1.67 8.32
CA TYR A 103 -10.23 2.50 9.27
C TYR A 103 -10.02 3.98 8.94
N PRO A 104 -11.02 4.83 9.23
CA PRO A 104 -10.90 6.27 9.00
C PRO A 104 -9.86 6.88 9.94
N LEU A 105 -9.07 7.81 9.41
CA LEU A 105 -8.09 8.59 10.15
C LEU A 105 -8.50 10.05 10.24
N THR A 106 -7.87 10.76 11.19
CA THR A 106 -7.97 12.21 11.27
C THR A 106 -7.55 12.87 9.95
N ARG A 107 -8.30 13.90 9.54
CA ARG A 107 -7.97 14.71 8.37
C ARG A 107 -6.59 15.37 8.47
N GLN A 108 -6.05 15.53 9.67
CA GLN A 108 -4.69 16.06 9.88
C GLN A 108 -3.62 15.19 9.19
N MET A 109 -3.90 13.91 8.90
CA MET A 109 -3.01 13.04 8.12
C MET A 109 -2.77 13.51 6.69
N SER A 110 -3.56 14.44 6.14
CA SER A 110 -3.27 15.05 4.84
C SER A 110 -2.13 16.09 4.90
N ASN A 111 -1.66 16.45 6.11
CA ASN A 111 -0.53 17.36 6.31
C ASN A 111 0.73 16.54 6.64
N VAL A 112 1.72 16.58 5.75
CA VAL A 112 3.00 15.84 5.90
C VAL A 112 3.77 16.21 7.19
N LYS A 113 3.51 17.38 7.78
CA LYS A 113 4.13 17.83 9.03
C LYS A 113 3.47 17.26 10.29
N TYR A 114 2.33 16.58 10.15
CA TYR A 114 1.58 16.03 11.27
C TYR A 114 2.19 14.70 11.73
N GLN A 115 2.75 14.69 12.94
CA GLN A 115 3.48 13.54 13.52
C GLN A 115 3.05 13.28 14.98
N ALA A 116 1.78 13.56 15.31
CA ALA A 116 1.26 13.29 16.65
C ALA A 116 1.08 11.78 16.89
N PRO A 117 1.03 11.31 18.15
CA PRO A 117 0.90 9.87 18.45
C PRO A 117 -0.35 9.20 17.88
N ASN A 118 -1.39 9.97 17.55
CA ASN A 118 -2.66 9.48 17.05
C ASN A 118 -2.71 9.28 15.52
N THR A 119 -1.58 9.31 14.81
CA THR A 119 -1.50 9.22 13.34
C THR A 119 -2.01 7.89 12.76
N ASN A 120 -2.01 6.83 13.56
CA ASN A 120 -2.53 5.50 13.20
C ASN A 120 -3.74 5.08 14.06
N HIS A 121 -4.36 6.02 14.78
CA HIS A 121 -5.54 5.71 15.61
C HIS A 121 -6.82 5.96 14.82
N PRO A 122 -7.79 5.02 14.81
CA PRO A 122 -9.09 5.25 14.21
C PRO A 122 -9.78 6.47 14.84
N THR A 123 -10.30 7.36 14.01
CA THR A 123 -11.24 8.39 14.49
C THR A 123 -12.62 7.77 14.72
N ALA A 124 -13.31 8.22 15.78
CA ALA A 124 -14.72 7.90 15.95
C ALA A 124 -15.50 8.40 14.72
N ILE A 125 -16.39 7.54 14.21
CA ILE A 125 -17.29 7.83 13.08
C ILE A 125 -18.41 8.74 13.57
#